data_AF-A0A9D7QH62-F1
#
_entry.id   AF-A0A9D7QH62-F1
#
_cell.length_a   1.000
_cell.length_b   1.000
_cell.length_c   1.000
_cell.angle_alpha   90.00
_cell.angle_beta   90.00
_cell.angle_gamma   90.00
#
_symmetry.space_group_name_H-M   'P 1'
#
loop_
_entity.id
_entity.type
_entity.pdbx_description
1 polymer ?
#
loop_
_entity_poly.entity_id
_entity_poly.type
_entity_poly.pdbx_seq_one_letter_code
_entity_poly.pdbx_strand_id
1 'polypeptide(L)'
;MLKASATKAFRRKGQSFPPAAAVVKLTRAEAEVVARVACGLSNREIAAVLGKRSGTVKNQLSAVYRKLRISGRARLIMLFRS
;
A
#
# COMPACT_ATOMS: atom_id res chain seq x y z
N MET A 1 -4.72 -36.01 -11.80
CA MET A 1 -5.14 -35.32 -10.54
C MET A 1 -4.98 -33.82 -10.76
N LEU A 2 -6.08 -33.10 -10.95
CA LEU A 2 -6.07 -31.63 -11.09
C LEU A 2 -7.12 -31.09 -10.11
N LYS A 3 -6.73 -30.30 -9.10
CA LYS A 3 -7.68 -29.51 -8.33
C LYS A 3 -7.24 -28.05 -8.30
N ALA A 4 -8.17 -27.26 -8.84
CA ALA A 4 -8.07 -25.91 -9.32
C ALA A 4 -7.91 -24.84 -8.22
N SER A 5 -7.33 -23.73 -8.66
CA SER A 5 -7.28 -22.41 -8.06
C SER A 5 -8.54 -22.00 -7.31
N ALA A 6 -8.37 -21.61 -6.04
CA ALA A 6 -9.36 -20.85 -5.29
C ALA A 6 -8.92 -19.36 -5.25
N THR A 7 -9.20 -18.62 -6.32
CA THR A 7 -9.20 -17.15 -6.29
C THR A 7 -10.38 -16.68 -5.45
N LYS A 8 -10.15 -16.56 -4.15
CA LYS A 8 -11.15 -16.07 -3.19
C LYS A 8 -11.45 -14.60 -3.51
N ALA A 9 -12.61 -14.37 -4.12
CA ALA A 9 -13.17 -13.05 -4.38
C ALA A 9 -13.27 -12.26 -3.07
N PHE A 10 -12.29 -11.40 -2.82
CA PHE A 10 -12.25 -10.52 -1.66
C PHE A 10 -13.11 -9.28 -1.93
N ARG A 11 -14.42 -9.48 -2.09
CA ARG A 11 -15.40 -8.39 -2.18
C ARG A 11 -15.88 -8.06 -0.76
N ARG A 12 -15.54 -6.88 -0.24
CA ARG A 12 -16.18 -6.32 0.96
C ARG A 12 -16.66 -4.89 0.75
N LYS A 13 -17.88 -4.67 1.26
CA LYS A 13 -18.73 -3.48 1.27
C LYS A 13 -17.96 -2.20 1.59
N GLY A 14 -18.27 -1.12 0.86
CA GLY A 14 -17.89 0.26 1.25
C GLY A 14 -16.80 0.94 0.42
N GLN A 15 -16.60 0.55 -0.85
CA GLN A 15 -15.60 1.20 -1.70
C GLN A 15 -16.05 2.60 -2.13
N SER A 16 -15.94 3.58 -1.24
CA SER A 16 -15.62 4.94 -1.64
C SER A 16 -14.17 4.90 -2.14
N PHE A 17 -14.01 4.98 -3.45
CA PHE A 17 -12.73 5.38 -4.00
C PHE A 17 -12.61 6.87 -3.68
N PRO A 18 -11.54 7.31 -2.98
CA PRO A 18 -11.29 8.74 -2.94
C PRO A 18 -11.25 9.19 -4.41
N PRO A 19 -12.07 10.19 -4.82
CA PRO A 19 -12.05 10.67 -6.18
C PRO A 19 -10.62 11.01 -6.55
N ALA A 20 -10.24 10.78 -7.80
CA ALA A 20 -8.89 10.95 -8.35
C ALA A 20 -8.25 12.34 -8.09
N ALA A 21 -8.97 13.26 -7.45
CA ALA A 21 -8.58 14.62 -7.09
C ALA A 21 -8.39 14.88 -5.57
N ALA A 22 -8.50 13.87 -4.69
CA ALA A 22 -8.08 14.07 -3.30
C ALA A 22 -6.54 14.10 -3.27
N VAL A 23 -5.97 15.29 -3.46
CA VAL A 23 -4.52 15.55 -3.36
C VAL A 23 -4.11 15.37 -1.89
N VAL A 24 -4.01 14.13 -1.44
CA VAL A 24 -3.43 13.81 -0.15
C VAL A 24 -1.95 14.12 -0.25
N LYS A 25 -1.52 15.19 0.42
CA LYS A 25 -0.10 15.55 0.55
C LYS A 25 0.61 14.50 1.41
N LEU A 26 1.11 13.46 0.76
CA LEU A 26 2.14 12.62 1.33
C LEU A 26 3.44 13.42 1.43
N THR A 27 4.18 13.21 2.50
CA THR A 27 5.56 13.70 2.57
C THR A 27 6.41 12.96 1.53
N ARG A 28 7.55 13.54 1.15
CA ARG A 28 8.49 12.89 0.22
C ARG A 28 8.87 11.47 0.69
N ALA A 29 9.16 11.31 1.98
CA ALA A 29 9.52 10.01 2.56
C ALA A 29 8.37 8.99 2.52
N GLU A 30 7.12 9.43 2.67
CA GLU A 30 5.94 8.56 2.54
C GLU A 30 5.71 8.16 1.08
N ALA A 31 5.82 9.10 0.15
CA ALA A 31 5.68 8.84 -1.29
C ALA A 31 6.72 7.82 -1.78
N GLU A 32 7.98 7.94 -1.33
CA GLU A 32 9.04 6.97 -1.66
C GLU A 32 8.74 5.54 -1.16
N VAL A 33 8.11 5.41 0.00
CA VAL A 33 7.66 4.12 0.52
C VAL A 33 6.48 3.59 -0.30
N VAL A 34 5.49 4.44 -0.61
CA VAL A 34 4.31 4.06 -1.41
C VAL A 34 4.70 3.55 -2.78
N ALA A 35 5.61 4.24 -3.48
CA ALA A 35 6.09 3.82 -4.80
C ALA A 35 6.68 2.40 -4.77
N ARG A 36 7.49 2.08 -3.76
CA ARG A 36 8.08 0.75 -3.62
C ARG A 36 7.07 -0.32 -3.22
N VAL A 37 6.06 0.04 -2.42
CA VAL A 37 4.94 -0.85 -2.13
C VAL A 37 4.13 -1.17 -3.39
N ALA A 38 3.88 -0.17 -4.24
CA ALA A 38 3.19 -0.36 -5.52
C ALA A 38 3.96 -1.32 -6.44
N CYS A 39 5.30 -1.31 -6.39
CA CYS A 39 6.17 -2.29 -7.07
C CYS A 39 6.19 -3.68 -6.40
N GLY A 40 5.45 -3.90 -5.30
CA GLY A 40 5.33 -5.20 -4.64
C GLY A 40 6.34 -5.47 -3.52
N LEU A 41 7.28 -4.57 -3.23
CA LEU A 41 8.33 -4.81 -2.22
C LEU A 41 7.78 -4.89 -0.79
N SER A 42 8.28 -5.86 -0.01
CA SER A 42 8.01 -6.02 1.41
C SER A 42 8.63 -4.90 2.26
N ASN A 43 8.16 -4.74 3.50
CA ASN A 43 8.70 -3.72 4.40
C ASN A 43 10.20 -3.90 4.68
N ARG A 44 10.71 -5.14 4.65
CA ARG A 44 12.13 -5.44 4.85
C ARG A 44 12.96 -5.03 3.64
N GLU A 45 12.48 -5.31 2.44
CA GLU A 45 13.15 -4.90 1.19
C GLU A 45 13.14 -3.37 1.05
N ILE A 46 12.00 -2.72 1.33
CA ILE A 46 11.91 -1.25 1.34
C ILE A 46 12.88 -0.64 2.34
N ALA A 47 12.98 -1.22 3.53
CA ALA A 47 13.89 -0.79 4.56
C ALA A 47 15.35 -0.88 4.10
N ALA A 48 15.74 -1.99 3.48
CA ALA A 48 17.07 -2.17 2.91
C ALA A 48 17.37 -1.13 1.79
N VAL A 49 16.43 -0.93 0.86
CA VAL A 49 16.59 0.01 -0.27
C VAL A 49 16.68 1.47 0.22
N LEU A 50 15.97 1.82 1.28
CA LEU A 50 15.92 3.19 1.81
C LEU A 50 16.92 3.46 2.94
N GLY A 51 17.74 2.48 3.34
CA GLY A 51 18.62 2.61 4.50
C GLY A 51 17.87 2.86 5.81
N LYS A 52 16.66 2.29 5.96
CA LYS A 52 15.77 2.49 7.11
C LYS A 52 15.63 1.22 7.94
N ARG A 53 15.08 1.35 9.15
CA ARG A 53 14.58 0.20 9.91
C ARG A 53 13.20 -0.22 9.38
N SER A 54 12.92 -1.52 9.39
CA SER A 54 11.60 -2.06 8.99
C SER A 54 10.44 -1.49 9.83
N GLY A 55 10.69 -1.23 11.12
CA GLY A 55 9.73 -0.53 12.00
C GLY A 55 9.40 0.89 11.53
N THR A 56 10.37 1.62 11.01
CA THR A 56 10.16 2.96 10.43
C THR A 56 9.26 2.89 9.19
N VAL A 57 9.49 1.91 8.32
CA VAL A 57 8.64 1.68 7.13
C VAL A 57 7.21 1.33 7.54
N LYS A 58 7.04 0.47 8.56
CA LYS A 58 5.72 0.12 9.12
C LYS A 58 5.00 1.37 9.65
N ASN A 59 5.69 2.23 10.39
CA ASN A 59 5.11 3.46 10.93
C ASN A 59 4.71 4.45 9.82
N GLN A 60 5.56 4.60 8.80
CA GLN A 60 5.25 5.42 7.62
C GLN A 60 4.01 4.89 6.88
N LEU A 61 3.90 3.57 6.70
CA LEU A 61 2.71 2.97 6.09
C LEU A 61 1.45 3.17 6.93
N SER A 62 1.53 3.07 8.26
CA SER A 62 0.40 3.37 9.14
C SER A 62 -0.08 4.82 8.98
N ALA A 63 0.85 5.78 8.89
CA ALA A 63 0.51 7.17 8.63
C ALA A 63 -0.13 7.36 7.25
N VAL A 64 0.43 6.72 6.21
CA VAL A 64 -0.13 6.72 4.85
C VAL A 64 -1.55 6.17 4.82
N TYR A 65 -1.82 5.02 5.45
CA TYR A 65 -3.16 4.44 5.48
C TYR A 65 -4.18 5.38 6.12
N ARG A 66 -3.79 6.07 7.21
CA ARG A 66 -4.63 7.09 7.85
C ARG A 66 -4.87 8.30 6.95
N LYS A 67 -3.83 8.82 6.29
CA LYS A 67 -3.90 9.97 5.39
C LYS A 67 -4.79 9.69 4.17
N LEU A 68 -4.67 8.49 3.60
CA LEU A 68 -5.45 8.05 2.44
C LEU A 68 -6.82 7.47 2.80
N ARG A 69 -7.10 7.27 4.10
CA ARG A 69 -8.32 6.62 4.62
C ARG A 69 -8.57 5.25 3.98
N ILE A 70 -7.51 4.46 3.84
CA ILE A 70 -7.58 3.11 3.26
C ILE A 70 -7.20 2.05 4.27
N SER A 71 -7.70 0.84 4.05
CA SER A 71 -7.39 -0.31 4.88
C SER A 71 -6.34 -1.18 4.20
N GLY A 72 -5.09 -0.96 4.58
CA GLY A 72 -3.99 -1.90 4.35
C GLY A 72 -3.36 -1.87 2.96
N ARG A 73 -2.38 -2.77 2.80
CA ARG A 73 -1.44 -2.80 1.68
C ARG A 73 -2.10 -3.07 0.33
N ALA A 74 -3.06 -3.99 0.27
CA ALA A 74 -3.70 -4.36 -1.00
C ALA A 74 -4.43 -3.17 -1.63
N ARG A 75 -5.17 -2.38 -0.82
CA ARG A 75 -5.84 -1.17 -1.28
C ARG A 75 -4.83 -0.10 -1.74
N LEU A 76 -3.70 0.03 -1.02
CA LEU A 76 -2.62 0.94 -1.41
C LEU A 76 -2.03 0.56 -2.78
N ILE A 77 -1.72 -0.72 -3.00
CA ILE A 77 -1.21 -1.20 -4.29
C ILE A 77 -2.23 -0.93 -5.40
N MET A 78 -3.51 -1.23 -5.19
CA MET A 78 -4.56 -0.99 -6.19
C MET A 78 -4.68 0.49 -6.60
N LEU A 79 -4.41 1.43 -5.68
CA LEU A 79 -4.49 2.87 -5.95
C LEU A 79 -3.25 3.44 -6.64
N PHE A 80 -2.08 2.83 -6.45
CA PHE A 80 -0.79 3.37 -6.90
C PHE A 80 -0.05 2.47 -7.90
N ARG A 81 -0.65 1.35 -8.32
CA ARG A 81 -0.12 0.51 -9.39
C ARG A 81 -0.20 1.30 -10.71
N SER A 82 0.96 1.72 -11.21
CA SER A 82 1.12 2.25 -12.56
C SER A 82 1.13 1.14 -13.60
#